data_AF-A0A960JXT0-F1
#
_entry.id   AF-A0A960JXT0-F1
#
_cell.length_a   1.000
_cell.length_b   1.000
_cell.length_c   1.000
_cell.angle_alpha   90.00
_cell.angle_beta   90.00
_cell.angle_gamma   90.00
#
_symmetry.space_group_name_H-M   'P 1'
#
loop_
_entity.id
_entity.type
_entity.pdbx_description
1 polymer ?
#
loop_
_entity_poly.entity_id
_entity_poly.type
_entity_poly.pdbx_seq_one_letter_code
_entity_poly.pdbx_strand_id
1 'polypeptide(L)'
;MKPATPFEVRRRHPQLLEGLGILALFLLLGAGSAAELRAQSSVARISAAARQQIERVLEDKRSLSPAQKKLDTRLLVEVRSRRGDPGLFGLPAMKTGISLEADGRLLLDLRGEVTAALLAAIRDLGGEVESSFPRWHTLRLRLPLGAVETLAARAEVKALQPAVAMRVEGNTVITEGDVAHRADTARTTFGLDGTGVMACAMSDSVDALADLQASGELPPGVLVLPGQSGNPGTSEGTALLEILHDLAPGADLGFATGQGGPSQMAQNILDLA
;
A
#
# COMPACT_ATOMS: atom_id res chain seq x y z
N MET A 1 -52.17 0.43 -27.16
CA MET A 1 -51.19 1.51 -27.31
C MET A 1 -51.34 2.46 -26.12
N LYS A 2 -50.35 2.51 -25.24
CA LYS A 2 -50.30 3.40 -24.07
C LYS A 2 -49.02 4.25 -24.19
N PRO A 3 -49.12 5.57 -24.42
CA PRO A 3 -47.96 6.46 -24.40
C PRO A 3 -47.74 7.10 -23.01
N ALA A 4 -46.50 7.53 -22.82
CA ALA A 4 -45.86 8.00 -21.58
C ALA A 4 -46.42 9.32 -21.02
N THR A 5 -46.21 9.55 -19.72
CA THR A 5 -46.32 10.87 -19.07
C THR A 5 -44.96 11.32 -18.52
N PRO A 6 -44.52 12.55 -18.82
CA PRO A 6 -43.25 13.10 -18.37
C PRO A 6 -43.33 13.93 -17.08
N PHE A 7 -42.13 14.22 -16.59
CA PHE A 7 -41.71 14.93 -15.37
C PHE A 7 -42.22 16.39 -15.28
N GLU A 8 -42.59 16.85 -14.07
CA GLU A 8 -42.88 18.28 -13.82
C GLU A 8 -42.27 18.76 -12.49
N VAL A 9 -41.45 19.81 -12.58
CA VAL A 9 -40.74 20.50 -11.49
C VAL A 9 -41.60 21.66 -10.99
N ARG A 10 -41.92 21.71 -9.70
CA ARG A 10 -42.59 22.88 -9.08
C ARG A 10 -41.65 23.64 -8.13
N ARG A 11 -41.24 24.84 -8.58
CA ARG A 11 -40.62 25.90 -7.76
C ARG A 11 -41.65 26.44 -6.75
N ARG A 12 -41.23 26.73 -5.52
CA ARG A 12 -42.03 27.49 -4.54
C ARG A 12 -41.48 28.91 -4.41
N HIS A 13 -42.34 29.90 -4.60
CA HIS A 13 -42.11 31.29 -4.18
C HIS A 13 -42.69 31.53 -2.77
N PRO A 14 -42.13 32.46 -1.97
CA PRO A 14 -42.45 32.68 -0.56
C PRO A 14 -43.47 33.80 -0.35
N GLN A 15 -44.17 33.80 0.78
CA GLN A 15 -44.90 34.98 1.28
C GLN A 15 -44.69 35.16 2.80
N LEU A 16 -44.35 36.41 3.13
CA LEU A 16 -44.08 37.02 4.43
C LEU A 16 -45.38 37.51 5.12
N LEU A 17 -45.32 37.73 6.45
CA LEU A 17 -46.00 38.77 7.28
C LEU A 17 -46.24 38.19 8.70
N GLU A 18 -45.40 38.49 9.69
CA GLU A 18 -45.45 39.62 10.66
C GLU A 18 -46.60 39.60 11.69
N GLY A 19 -46.24 39.70 12.98
CA GLY A 19 -47.17 39.93 14.09
C GLY A 19 -46.51 39.86 15.48
N LEU A 20 -46.36 41.01 16.14
CA LEU A 20 -45.78 41.22 17.48
C LEU A 20 -46.64 40.66 18.65
N GLY A 21 -45.96 40.17 19.71
CA GLY A 21 -46.07 40.78 21.07
C GLY A 21 -46.94 40.15 22.18
N ILE A 22 -46.24 39.55 23.17
CA ILE A 22 -46.47 39.58 24.64
C ILE A 22 -47.51 38.63 25.29
N LEU A 23 -47.01 37.67 26.09
CA LEU A 23 -47.20 37.54 27.56
C LEU A 23 -47.44 36.09 28.00
N ALA A 24 -46.44 35.45 28.63
CA ALA A 24 -46.64 34.56 29.79
C ALA A 24 -45.28 34.16 30.38
N LEU A 25 -44.94 34.79 31.50
CA LEU A 25 -43.96 34.33 32.45
C LEU A 25 -44.52 33.09 33.16
N PHE A 26 -43.90 31.92 32.94
CA PHE A 26 -44.03 30.76 33.83
C PHE A 26 -42.63 30.31 34.26
N LEU A 27 -42.33 30.58 35.52
CA LEU A 27 -41.20 30.03 36.25
C LEU A 27 -41.61 28.65 36.81
N LEU A 28 -40.65 27.73 36.83
CA LEU A 28 -40.51 26.49 37.61
C LEU A 28 -40.91 25.13 36.96
N LEU A 29 -39.84 24.32 36.84
CA LEU A 29 -39.74 22.86 36.87
C LEU A 29 -40.36 22.08 35.70
N GLY A 30 -39.67 22.13 34.56
CA GLY A 30 -39.74 21.08 33.54
C GLY A 30 -38.47 20.25 33.56
N ALA A 31 -38.58 18.98 33.96
CA ALA A 31 -37.57 17.95 33.78
C ALA A 31 -37.27 17.76 32.28
N GLY A 32 -36.36 18.56 31.74
CA GLY A 32 -35.77 18.38 30.42
C GLY A 32 -34.49 17.56 30.58
N SER A 33 -34.60 16.26 30.33
CA SER A 33 -33.57 15.24 30.43
C SER A 33 -32.16 15.70 30.03
N ALA A 34 -31.18 15.30 30.83
CA ALA A 34 -29.73 15.35 30.60
C ALA A 34 -29.25 14.53 29.37
N ALA A 35 -30.10 14.39 28.35
CA ALA A 35 -29.87 13.67 27.11
C ALA A 35 -29.34 14.58 25.99
N GLU A 36 -29.63 15.88 26.02
CA GLU A 36 -29.18 16.83 24.98
C GLU A 36 -27.76 17.35 25.17
N LEU A 37 -27.13 17.10 26.34
CA LEU A 37 -25.70 17.37 26.55
C LEU A 37 -24.77 16.16 26.27
N ARG A 38 -25.28 15.11 25.62
CA ARG A 38 -24.49 13.91 25.24
C ARG A 38 -24.10 13.84 23.76
N ALA A 39 -24.51 14.81 22.95
CA ALA A 39 -24.28 14.80 21.51
C ALA A 39 -22.94 15.44 21.05
N GLN A 40 -22.04 15.81 21.97
CA GLN A 40 -20.74 16.41 21.62
C GLN A 40 -19.60 15.84 22.47
N SER A 41 -19.19 14.59 22.22
CA SER A 41 -17.79 14.14 22.38
C SER A 41 -17.64 12.66 22.00
N SER A 42 -17.77 12.31 20.73
CA SER A 42 -17.32 11.02 20.20
C SER A 42 -15.94 11.12 19.54
N VAL A 43 -15.04 11.94 20.10
CA VAL A 43 -13.61 11.65 19.97
C VAL A 43 -13.40 10.42 20.86
N ALA A 44 -13.23 9.25 20.25
CA ALA A 44 -13.02 7.99 20.94
C ALA A 44 -12.04 8.20 22.10
N ARG A 45 -12.52 8.07 23.34
CA ARG A 45 -11.65 8.12 24.52
C ARG A 45 -10.71 6.92 24.41
N ILE A 46 -9.48 7.16 23.98
CA ILE A 46 -8.39 6.17 23.99
C ILE A 46 -8.44 5.45 25.34
N SER A 47 -8.53 4.12 25.32
CA SER A 47 -8.63 3.32 26.54
C SER A 47 -7.41 3.55 27.43
N ALA A 48 -7.55 3.37 28.75
CA ALA A 48 -6.43 3.53 29.68
C ALA A 48 -5.24 2.62 29.30
N ALA A 49 -5.53 1.39 28.85
CA ALA A 49 -4.51 0.46 28.34
C ALA A 49 -3.81 0.97 27.08
N ALA A 50 -4.57 1.53 26.12
CA ALA A 50 -3.98 2.08 24.89
C ALA A 50 -3.12 3.32 25.18
N ARG A 51 -3.47 4.16 26.17
CA ARG A 51 -2.62 5.28 26.60
C ARG A 51 -1.30 4.80 27.20
N GLN A 52 -1.35 3.81 28.09
CA GLN A 52 -0.14 3.21 28.67
C GLN A 52 0.77 2.58 27.59
N GLN A 53 0.17 1.94 26.58
CA GLN A 53 0.93 1.40 25.46
C GLN A 53 1.58 2.49 24.61
N ILE A 54 0.86 3.59 24.33
CA ILE A 54 1.40 4.74 23.60
C ILE A 54 2.56 5.37 24.39
N GLU A 55 2.40 5.59 25.68
CA GLU A 55 3.45 6.15 26.55
C GLU A 55 4.71 5.28 26.54
N ARG A 56 4.57 3.95 26.66
CA ARG A 56 5.70 3.02 26.56
C ARG A 56 6.41 3.09 25.22
N VAL A 57 5.68 3.14 24.11
CA VAL A 57 6.27 3.27 22.78
C VAL A 57 7.00 4.61 22.64
N LEU A 58 6.48 5.69 23.24
CA LEU A 58 7.12 7.01 23.21
C LEU A 58 8.40 7.03 24.06
N GLU A 59 8.39 6.42 25.24
CA GLU A 59 9.57 6.27 26.08
C GLU A 59 10.66 5.44 25.39
N ASP A 60 10.28 4.32 24.78
CA ASP A 60 11.18 3.47 24.01
C ASP A 60 11.76 4.21 22.79
N LYS A 61 10.94 4.98 22.06
CA LYS A 61 11.44 5.82 20.95
C LYS A 61 12.41 6.91 21.40
N ARG A 62 12.24 7.44 22.61
CA ARG A 62 13.15 8.46 23.19
C ARG A 62 14.48 7.86 23.61
N SER A 63 14.50 6.59 24.03
CA SER A 63 15.72 5.90 24.47
C SER A 63 16.56 5.35 23.31
N LEU A 64 16.07 5.38 22.07
CA LEU A 64 16.82 4.89 20.90
C LEU A 64 18.17 5.59 20.73
N SER A 65 19.21 4.79 20.51
CA SER A 65 20.55 5.28 20.20
C SER A 65 20.60 5.98 18.83
N PRO A 66 21.62 6.82 18.57
CA PRO A 66 21.81 7.43 17.24
C PRO A 66 21.90 6.41 16.10
N ALA A 67 22.43 5.22 16.37
CA ALA A 67 22.50 4.12 15.39
C ALA A 67 21.11 3.52 15.14
N GLN A 68 20.34 3.26 16.20
CA GLN A 68 18.99 2.69 16.11
C GLN A 68 18.02 3.61 15.36
N LYS A 69 18.17 4.93 15.50
CA LYS A 69 17.38 5.93 14.77
C LYS A 69 17.57 5.90 13.25
N LYS A 70 18.63 5.25 12.75
CA LYS A 70 18.89 5.08 11.31
C LYS A 70 18.31 3.78 10.75
N LEU A 71 17.82 2.89 11.61
CA LEU A 71 17.23 1.63 11.18
C LEU A 71 15.75 1.84 10.86
N ASP A 72 15.28 1.16 9.83
CA ASP A 72 13.85 0.96 9.62
C ASP A 72 13.21 0.32 10.88
N THR A 73 11.96 0.68 11.16
CA THR A 73 11.27 0.23 12.37
C THR A 73 11.12 -1.29 12.41
N ARG A 74 10.86 -1.95 11.27
CA ARG A 74 10.73 -3.42 11.20
C ARG A 74 12.06 -4.08 11.50
N LEU A 75 13.15 -3.53 10.95
CA LEU A 75 14.51 -4.02 11.16
C LEU A 75 14.95 -3.85 12.62
N LEU A 76 14.68 -2.70 13.22
CA LEU A 76 14.97 -2.44 14.64
C LEU A 76 14.21 -3.41 15.56
N VAL A 77 12.91 -3.60 15.31
CA VAL A 77 12.09 -4.52 16.10
C VAL A 77 12.59 -5.97 15.95
N GLU A 78 12.99 -6.38 14.74
CA GLU A 78 13.54 -7.72 14.49
C GLU A 78 14.84 -7.95 15.27
N VAL A 79 15.80 -7.01 15.18
CA VAL A 79 17.07 -7.07 15.91
C VAL A 79 16.85 -7.18 17.42
N ARG A 80 15.92 -6.37 17.95
CA ARG A 80 15.61 -6.31 19.38
C ARG A 80 14.83 -7.52 19.88
N SER A 81 13.87 -8.00 19.10
CA SER A 81 13.07 -9.19 19.42
C SER A 81 13.96 -10.42 19.56
N ARG A 82 14.90 -10.64 18.62
CA ARG A 82 15.83 -11.77 18.68
C ARG A 82 16.85 -11.70 19.81
N ARG A 83 17.16 -10.49 20.28
CA ARG A 83 18.03 -10.27 21.45
C ARG A 83 17.28 -10.43 22.78
N GLY A 84 15.95 -10.53 22.75
CA GLY A 84 15.12 -10.52 23.96
C GLY A 84 15.13 -9.17 24.68
N ASP A 85 15.12 -8.07 23.92
CA ASP A 85 15.23 -6.71 24.47
C ASP A 85 14.07 -6.40 25.43
N PRO A 86 14.36 -6.00 26.69
CA PRO A 86 13.32 -5.71 27.67
C PRO A 86 12.37 -4.56 27.31
N GLY A 87 12.79 -3.63 26.45
CA GLY A 87 11.94 -2.52 26.01
C GLY A 87 10.76 -2.97 25.15
N LEU A 88 10.77 -4.22 24.65
CA LEU A 88 9.64 -4.81 23.92
C LEU A 88 8.62 -5.50 24.85
N PHE A 89 8.92 -5.69 26.14
CA PHE A 89 8.01 -6.36 27.06
C PHE A 89 6.74 -5.52 27.33
N GLY A 90 5.59 -6.18 27.21
CA GLY A 90 4.28 -5.54 27.38
C GLY A 90 3.80 -4.74 26.16
N LEU A 91 4.56 -4.74 25.06
CA LEU A 91 4.07 -4.32 23.76
C LEU A 91 3.44 -5.53 23.03
N PRO A 92 2.42 -5.32 22.17
CA PRO A 92 1.91 -6.39 21.31
C PRO A 92 3.04 -6.96 20.44
N ALA A 93 3.02 -8.27 20.21
CA ALA A 93 3.94 -8.92 19.30
C ALA A 93 3.79 -8.31 17.89
N MET A 94 4.86 -7.70 17.39
CA MET A 94 4.88 -7.08 16.07
C MET A 94 5.37 -8.09 15.03
N LYS A 95 4.59 -8.27 13.95
CA LYS A 95 5.04 -9.03 12.79
C LYS A 95 5.94 -8.13 11.95
N THR A 96 7.23 -8.44 11.89
CA THR A 96 8.22 -7.67 11.13
C THR A 96 8.26 -8.09 9.66
N GLY A 97 7.84 -9.31 9.33
CA GLY A 97 7.89 -9.88 7.98
C GLY A 97 9.32 -9.95 7.42
N ILE A 98 10.34 -9.99 8.29
CA ILE A 98 11.74 -10.11 7.91
C ILE A 98 12.12 -11.59 8.00
N SER A 99 12.54 -12.15 6.88
CA SER A 99 13.12 -13.50 6.81
C SER A 99 14.65 -13.39 6.68
N LEU A 100 15.36 -14.25 7.40
CA LEU A 100 16.81 -14.41 7.24
C LEU A 100 17.07 -15.46 6.16
N GLU A 101 18.18 -15.31 5.46
CA GLU A 101 18.74 -16.32 4.59
C GLU A 101 19.27 -17.50 5.43
N ALA A 102 19.51 -18.65 4.79
CA ALA A 102 19.92 -19.89 5.47
C ALA A 102 21.24 -19.74 6.26
N ASP A 103 22.07 -18.77 5.90
CA ASP A 103 23.34 -18.45 6.54
C ASP A 103 23.21 -17.38 7.65
N GLY A 104 21.99 -16.94 7.97
CA GLY A 104 21.71 -15.94 9.00
C GLY A 104 21.94 -14.49 8.57
N ARG A 105 22.18 -14.23 7.28
CA ARG A 105 22.23 -12.88 6.72
C ARG A 105 20.85 -12.42 6.26
N LEU A 106 20.70 -11.12 6.06
CA LEU A 106 19.52 -10.52 5.44
C LEU A 106 19.95 -9.51 4.39
N LEU A 107 19.13 -9.38 3.35
CA LEU A 107 19.31 -8.41 2.29
C LEU A 107 18.81 -7.02 2.75
N LEU A 108 19.63 -6.01 2.56
CA LEU A 108 19.43 -4.65 3.05
C LEU A 108 19.71 -3.63 1.94
N ASP A 109 18.94 -2.54 1.95
CA ASP A 109 19.28 -1.33 1.22
C ASP A 109 19.84 -0.30 2.20
N LEU A 110 21.03 0.21 1.89
CA LEU A 110 21.74 1.21 2.70
C LEU A 110 21.77 2.53 1.95
N ARG A 111 21.35 3.60 2.62
CA ARG A 111 21.54 4.98 2.17
C ARG A 111 22.67 5.63 2.96
N GLY A 112 23.65 6.19 2.25
CA GLY A 112 24.82 6.81 2.86
C GLY A 112 25.94 7.11 1.87
N GLU A 113 26.99 7.74 2.37
CA GLU A 113 28.18 8.02 1.57
C GLU A 113 28.94 6.73 1.27
N VAL A 114 28.91 6.31 0.00
CA VAL A 114 29.57 5.07 -0.43
C VAL A 114 31.07 5.32 -0.61
N THR A 115 31.85 4.92 0.40
CA THR A 115 33.31 5.05 0.39
C THR A 115 33.97 3.67 0.40
N ALA A 116 35.24 3.60 -0.02
CA ALA A 116 36.03 2.36 0.08
C ALA A 116 36.11 1.85 1.53
N ALA A 117 36.15 2.76 2.52
CA ALA A 117 36.14 2.42 3.94
C ALA A 117 34.82 1.79 4.39
N LEU A 118 33.67 2.26 3.87
CA LEU A 118 32.37 1.66 4.15
C LEU A 118 32.29 0.23 3.57
N LEU A 119 32.75 0.05 2.32
CA LEU A 119 32.75 -1.26 1.66
C LEU A 119 33.65 -2.27 2.39
N ALA A 120 34.82 -1.85 2.86
CA ALA A 120 35.70 -2.69 3.68
C ALA A 120 35.03 -3.10 5.00
N ALA A 121 34.40 -2.15 5.69
CA ALA A 121 33.71 -2.42 6.94
C ALA A 121 32.55 -3.42 6.81
N ILE A 122 31.82 -3.34 5.70
CA ILE A 122 30.76 -4.31 5.40
C ILE A 122 31.34 -5.72 5.33
N ARG A 123 32.49 -5.89 4.66
CA ARG A 123 33.18 -7.19 4.55
C ARG A 123 33.71 -7.68 5.90
N ASP A 124 34.31 -6.79 6.69
CA ASP A 124 34.84 -7.13 8.02
C ASP A 124 33.73 -7.57 9.00
N LEU A 125 32.51 -7.05 8.81
CA LEU A 125 31.32 -7.45 9.56
C LEU A 125 30.65 -8.73 9.03
N GLY A 126 31.29 -9.44 8.10
CA GLY A 126 30.76 -10.65 7.46
C GLY A 126 29.65 -10.36 6.44
N GLY A 127 29.54 -9.11 5.99
CA GLY A 127 28.60 -8.68 4.97
C GLY A 127 29.16 -8.76 3.56
N GLU A 128 28.27 -8.79 2.58
CA GLU A 128 28.57 -8.89 1.17
C GLU A 128 27.83 -7.78 0.42
N VAL A 129 28.53 -7.06 -0.46
CA VAL A 129 27.93 -5.98 -1.25
C VAL A 129 27.45 -6.56 -2.57
N GLU A 130 26.15 -6.47 -2.83
CA GLU A 130 25.52 -7.00 -4.04
C GLU A 130 25.58 -5.97 -5.18
N SER A 131 25.18 -4.73 -4.89
CA SER A 131 25.27 -3.63 -5.83
C SER A 131 25.59 -2.33 -5.12
N SER A 132 26.26 -1.41 -5.81
CA SER A 132 26.76 -0.17 -5.24
C SER A 132 26.62 0.97 -6.23
N PHE A 133 26.04 2.07 -5.77
CA PHE A 133 25.67 3.21 -6.58
C PHE A 133 26.15 4.51 -5.92
N PRO A 134 27.47 4.80 -5.91
CA PRO A 134 28.04 5.95 -5.19
C PRO A 134 27.42 7.29 -5.57
N ARG A 135 27.13 7.49 -6.87
CA ARG A 135 26.47 8.70 -7.39
C ARG A 135 25.10 8.96 -6.75
N TRP A 136 24.41 7.90 -6.30
CA TRP A 136 23.08 7.96 -5.71
C TRP A 136 23.09 7.72 -4.21
N HIS A 137 24.28 7.64 -3.59
CA HIS A 137 24.47 7.42 -2.15
C HIS A 137 23.68 6.22 -1.62
N THR A 138 23.65 5.14 -2.40
CA THR A 138 22.94 3.90 -2.07
C THR A 138 23.75 2.67 -2.44
N LEU A 139 23.58 1.60 -1.69
CA LEU A 139 24.10 0.27 -2.01
C LEU A 139 23.18 -0.80 -1.42
N ARG A 140 23.14 -1.96 -2.09
CA ARG A 140 22.46 -3.16 -1.61
C ARG A 140 23.49 -4.14 -1.08
N LEU A 141 23.22 -4.71 0.09
CA LEU A 141 24.14 -5.62 0.77
C LEU A 141 23.40 -6.75 1.48
N ARG A 142 24.09 -7.88 1.68
CA ARG A 142 23.75 -8.89 2.67
C ARG A 142 24.56 -8.65 3.93
N LEU A 143 23.94 -8.72 5.10
CA LEU A 143 24.61 -8.52 6.38
C LEU A 143 24.05 -9.47 7.45
N PRO A 144 24.88 -10.03 8.36
CA PRO A 144 24.36 -10.73 9.52
C PRO A 144 23.52 -9.81 10.42
N LEU A 145 22.39 -10.30 10.94
CA LEU A 145 21.49 -9.49 11.77
C LEU A 145 22.20 -8.84 12.97
N GLY A 146 23.14 -9.55 13.60
CA GLY A 146 23.92 -9.06 14.73
C GLY A 146 24.85 -7.89 14.39
N ALA A 147 25.20 -7.69 13.12
CA ALA A 147 26.09 -6.61 12.66
C ALA A 147 25.34 -5.34 12.23
N VAL A 148 24.01 -5.37 12.14
CA VAL A 148 23.17 -4.26 11.64
C VAL A 148 23.36 -2.97 12.43
N GLU A 149 23.28 -3.03 13.76
CA GLU A 149 23.45 -1.83 14.61
C GLU A 149 24.89 -1.29 14.56
N THR A 150 25.89 -2.19 14.47
CA THR A 150 27.30 -1.82 14.33
C THR A 150 27.56 -1.08 13.02
N LEU A 151 26.98 -1.54 11.91
CA LEU A 151 27.07 -0.83 10.63
C LEU A 151 26.32 0.51 10.70
N ALA A 152 25.14 0.56 11.31
CA ALA A 152 24.36 1.79 11.47
C ALA A 152 25.07 2.86 12.31
N ALA A 153 25.92 2.46 13.26
CA ALA A 153 26.69 3.39 14.08
C ALA A 153 27.70 4.23 13.28
N ARG A 154 28.10 3.79 12.09
CA ARG A 154 29.05 4.51 11.22
C ARG A 154 28.50 5.86 10.75
N ALA A 155 29.37 6.86 10.62
CA ALA A 155 28.98 8.23 10.26
C ALA A 155 28.49 8.34 8.81
N GLU A 156 29.05 7.50 7.93
CA GLU A 156 28.72 7.42 6.50
C GLU A 156 27.30 6.90 6.27
N VAL A 157 26.77 6.10 7.20
CA VAL A 157 25.43 5.50 7.11
C VAL A 157 24.37 6.49 7.58
N LYS A 158 23.37 6.73 6.73
CA LYS A 158 22.23 7.61 7.01
C LYS A 158 20.94 6.83 7.26
N ALA A 159 20.73 5.74 6.55
CA ALA A 159 19.62 4.83 6.79
C ALA A 159 19.97 3.40 6.36
N LEU A 160 19.35 2.43 7.04
CA LEU A 160 19.39 1.01 6.74
C LEU A 160 17.98 0.45 6.82
N GLN A 161 17.53 -0.21 5.76
CA GLN A 161 16.21 -0.82 5.67
C GLN A 161 16.31 -2.21 5.06
N PRO A 162 15.36 -3.12 5.36
CA PRO A 162 15.21 -4.35 4.60
C PRO A 162 15.19 -4.03 3.11
N ALA A 163 15.93 -4.79 2.31
CA ALA A 163 15.96 -4.54 0.88
C ALA A 163 14.55 -4.64 0.32
N VAL A 164 14.18 -3.65 -0.50
CA VAL A 164 12.94 -3.72 -1.25
C VAL A 164 13.16 -4.77 -2.34
N ALA A 165 12.73 -5.99 -2.05
CA ALA A 165 12.62 -7.00 -3.09
C ALA A 165 11.57 -6.52 -4.10
N MET A 166 11.90 -6.61 -5.39
CA MET A 166 10.86 -6.72 -6.39
C MET A 166 10.10 -7.99 -6.05
N ARG A 167 8.90 -7.82 -5.51
CA ARG A 167 8.02 -8.93 -5.20
C ARG A 167 7.42 -9.37 -6.52
N VAL A 168 8.02 -10.39 -7.12
CA VAL A 168 7.41 -11.16 -8.20
C VAL A 168 6.82 -12.38 -7.51
N GLU A 169 5.60 -12.22 -6.99
CA GLU A 169 4.85 -13.32 -6.40
C GLU A 169 4.11 -14.04 -7.52
N GLY A 170 4.67 -15.17 -7.99
CA GLY A 170 4.03 -16.05 -8.97
C GLY A 170 3.08 -17.08 -8.32
N ASN A 171 2.12 -16.61 -7.52
CA ASN A 171 0.93 -17.35 -7.10
C ASN A 171 -0.10 -16.41 -6.45
N THR A 172 -1.23 -16.15 -7.13
CA THR A 172 -2.46 -15.48 -6.66
C THR A 172 -2.28 -14.43 -5.55
N VAL A 173 -1.33 -13.51 -5.73
CA VAL A 173 -1.25 -12.35 -4.87
C VAL A 173 -2.13 -11.27 -5.42
N ILE A 174 -3.33 -11.22 -4.86
CA ILE A 174 -4.23 -10.08 -4.99
C ILE A 174 -3.44 -8.82 -4.57
N THR A 175 -3.17 -7.93 -5.53
CA THR A 175 -2.42 -6.69 -5.27
C THR A 175 -2.93 -5.92 -4.06
N GLU A 176 -2.05 -5.21 -3.33
CA GLU A 176 -2.45 -4.35 -2.20
C GLU A 176 -3.47 -3.26 -2.60
N GLY A 177 -3.54 -2.95 -3.90
CA GLY A 177 -4.56 -2.12 -4.51
C GLY A 177 -5.98 -2.65 -4.29
N ASP A 178 -6.16 -3.96 -4.19
CA ASP A 178 -7.46 -4.59 -3.96
C ASP A 178 -8.08 -4.21 -2.62
N VAL A 179 -7.29 -4.24 -1.54
CA VAL A 179 -7.73 -3.79 -0.22
C VAL A 179 -7.86 -2.26 -0.19
N ALA A 180 -6.94 -1.54 -0.83
CA ALA A 180 -6.96 -0.08 -0.86
C ALA A 180 -8.20 0.47 -1.59
N HIS A 181 -8.61 -0.17 -2.69
CA HIS A 181 -9.82 0.15 -3.43
C HIS A 181 -11.08 -0.54 -2.90
N ARG A 182 -10.92 -1.43 -1.90
CA ARG A 182 -11.97 -2.24 -1.30
C ARG A 182 -12.69 -3.13 -2.33
N ALA A 183 -11.95 -3.57 -3.34
CA ALA A 183 -12.47 -4.45 -4.37
C ALA A 183 -12.76 -5.85 -3.79
N ASP A 184 -12.00 -6.30 -2.78
CA ASP A 184 -12.35 -7.43 -1.91
C ASP A 184 -13.75 -7.28 -1.27
N THR A 185 -14.03 -6.10 -0.73
CA THR A 185 -15.29 -5.78 -0.09
C THR A 185 -16.40 -5.71 -1.14
N ALA A 186 -16.13 -5.16 -2.33
CA ALA A 186 -17.11 -5.09 -3.41
C ALA A 186 -17.49 -6.49 -3.93
N ARG A 187 -16.50 -7.36 -4.14
CA ARG A 187 -16.72 -8.78 -4.52
C ARG A 187 -17.55 -9.51 -3.48
N THR A 188 -17.17 -9.42 -2.20
CA THR A 188 -17.86 -10.13 -1.11
C THR A 188 -19.25 -9.57 -0.80
N THR A 189 -19.45 -8.25 -0.90
CA THR A 189 -20.70 -7.59 -0.52
C THR A 189 -21.74 -7.59 -1.65
N PHE A 190 -21.29 -7.40 -2.89
CA PHE A 190 -22.19 -7.25 -4.04
C PHE A 190 -22.12 -8.42 -5.02
N GLY A 191 -21.19 -9.36 -4.85
CA GLY A 191 -21.00 -10.47 -5.79
C GLY A 191 -20.49 -10.00 -7.15
N LEU A 192 -19.81 -8.85 -7.21
CA LEU A 192 -19.32 -8.24 -8.45
C LEU A 192 -17.84 -8.52 -8.60
N ASP A 193 -17.48 -9.43 -9.51
CA ASP A 193 -16.09 -9.86 -9.78
C ASP A 193 -15.57 -9.42 -11.17
N GLY A 194 -16.36 -8.63 -11.91
CA GLY A 194 -16.03 -8.19 -13.27
C GLY A 194 -16.62 -9.04 -14.38
N THR A 195 -17.35 -10.12 -14.06
CA THR A 195 -18.01 -10.96 -15.08
C THR A 195 -18.85 -10.13 -16.05
N GLY A 196 -18.59 -10.30 -17.35
CA GLY A 196 -19.27 -9.57 -18.43
C GLY A 196 -18.70 -8.18 -18.73
N VAL A 197 -17.57 -7.82 -18.13
CA VAL A 197 -16.83 -6.59 -18.41
C VAL A 197 -15.49 -6.95 -19.06
N MET A 198 -15.14 -6.22 -20.12
CA MET A 198 -13.81 -6.24 -20.72
C MET A 198 -12.94 -5.17 -20.03
N ALA A 199 -11.80 -5.58 -19.49
CA ALA A 199 -10.81 -4.68 -18.90
C ALA A 199 -9.48 -4.80 -19.65
N CYS A 200 -8.99 -3.70 -20.22
CA CYS A 200 -7.81 -3.74 -21.08
C CYS A 200 -6.67 -2.88 -20.56
N ALA A 201 -5.45 -3.32 -20.83
CA ALA A 201 -4.23 -2.57 -20.60
C ALA A 201 -3.61 -2.13 -21.93
N MET A 202 -3.08 -0.91 -21.97
CA MET A 202 -2.29 -0.41 -23.08
C MET A 202 -0.96 0.08 -22.56
N SER A 203 0.13 -0.61 -22.91
CA SER A 203 1.47 -0.31 -22.39
C SER A 203 2.58 -0.72 -23.36
N ASP A 204 3.81 -0.93 -22.91
CA ASP A 204 4.94 -1.23 -23.78
C ASP A 204 4.81 -2.60 -24.46
N SER A 205 4.69 -3.70 -23.71
CA SER A 205 4.70 -5.06 -24.23
C SER A 205 4.10 -6.11 -23.27
N VAL A 206 3.98 -7.36 -23.74
CA VAL A 206 3.51 -8.52 -22.95
C VAL A 206 4.42 -9.74 -23.08
N ASP A 207 5.73 -9.55 -22.98
CA ASP A 207 6.74 -10.62 -23.13
C ASP A 207 6.51 -11.80 -22.18
N ALA A 208 6.05 -11.56 -20.95
CA ALA A 208 5.86 -12.59 -19.92
C ALA A 208 4.49 -13.30 -19.98
N LEU A 209 3.61 -12.98 -20.93
CA LEU A 209 2.21 -13.43 -20.91
C LEU A 209 2.08 -14.96 -20.89
N ALA A 210 2.85 -15.65 -21.73
CA ALA A 210 2.79 -17.11 -21.82
C ALA A 210 3.22 -17.79 -20.51
N ASP A 211 4.27 -17.27 -19.85
CA ASP A 211 4.77 -17.81 -18.60
C ASP A 211 3.76 -17.59 -17.46
N LEU A 212 3.14 -16.42 -17.40
CA LEU A 212 2.11 -16.08 -16.40
C LEU A 212 0.80 -16.87 -16.60
N GLN A 213 0.44 -17.18 -17.85
CA GLN A 213 -0.67 -18.08 -18.14
C GLN A 213 -0.34 -19.53 -17.75
N ALA A 214 0.90 -19.96 -17.96
CA ALA A 214 1.35 -21.30 -17.58
C ALA A 214 1.41 -21.49 -16.06
N SER A 215 1.73 -20.43 -15.30
CA SER A 215 1.71 -20.45 -13.84
C SER A 215 0.32 -20.23 -13.23
N GLY A 216 -0.67 -19.80 -14.03
CA GLY A 216 -2.04 -19.54 -13.59
C GLY A 216 -2.26 -18.15 -12.98
N GLU A 217 -1.32 -17.22 -13.18
CA GLU A 217 -1.41 -15.83 -12.70
C GLU A 217 -2.27 -14.95 -13.63
N LEU A 218 -2.31 -15.31 -14.92
CA LEU A 218 -3.22 -14.70 -15.89
C LEU A 218 -4.10 -15.76 -16.53
N PRO A 219 -5.35 -15.43 -16.88
CA PRO A 219 -6.23 -16.38 -17.55
C PRO A 219 -5.70 -16.69 -18.96
N PRO A 220 -5.92 -17.90 -19.49
CA PRO A 220 -5.50 -18.27 -20.84
C PRO A 220 -6.20 -17.45 -21.94
N GLY A 221 -7.27 -16.73 -21.60
CA GLY A 221 -8.13 -15.98 -22.52
C GLY A 221 -7.78 -14.50 -22.73
N VAL A 222 -6.59 -14.02 -22.32
CA VAL A 222 -6.19 -12.62 -22.58
C VAL A 222 -6.17 -12.35 -24.09
N LEU A 223 -6.98 -11.40 -24.56
CA LEU A 223 -6.99 -10.94 -25.94
C LEU A 223 -5.83 -9.99 -26.19
N VAL A 224 -4.82 -10.43 -26.96
CA VAL A 224 -3.80 -9.52 -27.49
C VAL A 224 -4.17 -9.17 -28.92
N LEU A 225 -4.34 -7.87 -29.22
CA LEU A 225 -4.67 -7.46 -30.59
C LEU A 225 -3.57 -7.92 -31.59
N PRO A 226 -3.94 -8.43 -32.78
CA PRO A 226 -2.98 -8.94 -33.74
C PRO A 226 -1.88 -7.91 -34.09
N GLY A 227 -0.62 -8.29 -33.91
CA GLY A 227 0.53 -7.41 -34.16
C GLY A 227 0.76 -6.31 -33.12
N GLN A 228 -0.02 -6.30 -32.03
CA GLN A 228 0.05 -5.27 -30.97
C GLN A 228 0.62 -5.83 -29.66
N SER A 229 1.39 -6.92 -29.68
CA SER A 229 2.02 -7.45 -28.46
C SER A 229 3.09 -6.52 -27.90
N GLY A 230 3.70 -5.67 -28.74
CA GLY A 230 4.79 -4.78 -28.32
C GLY A 230 6.13 -5.47 -28.06
N ASN A 231 6.22 -6.79 -28.29
CA ASN A 231 7.43 -7.56 -28.00
C ASN A 231 8.52 -7.33 -29.08
N PRO A 232 9.80 -7.26 -28.69
CA PRO A 232 10.29 -7.33 -27.32
C PRO A 232 10.16 -6.01 -26.56
N GLY A 233 9.83 -6.06 -25.27
CA GLY A 233 9.79 -4.90 -24.37
C GLY A 233 10.09 -5.25 -22.90
N THR A 234 9.58 -4.45 -21.95
CA THR A 234 9.81 -4.67 -20.51
C THR A 234 8.71 -5.50 -19.84
N SER A 235 7.66 -5.85 -20.58
CA SER A 235 6.48 -6.58 -20.10
C SER A 235 5.69 -5.82 -19.02
N GLU A 236 5.66 -4.49 -19.06
CA GLU A 236 4.82 -3.70 -18.16
C GLU A 236 3.33 -4.02 -18.39
N GLY A 237 2.96 -4.33 -19.64
CA GLY A 237 1.61 -4.74 -20.02
C GLY A 237 1.10 -5.94 -19.23
N THR A 238 1.93 -6.97 -19.02
CA THR A 238 1.49 -8.12 -18.20
C THR A 238 1.31 -7.75 -16.73
N ALA A 239 2.16 -6.88 -16.19
CA ALA A 239 2.01 -6.40 -14.81
C ALA A 239 0.71 -5.61 -14.62
N LEU A 240 0.30 -4.81 -15.61
CA LEU A 240 -1.00 -4.12 -15.59
C LEU A 240 -2.17 -5.11 -15.68
N LEU A 241 -2.04 -6.16 -16.50
CA LEU A 241 -3.07 -7.20 -16.62
C LEU A 241 -3.23 -8.00 -15.32
N GLU A 242 -2.16 -8.28 -14.59
CA GLU A 242 -2.21 -8.94 -13.28
C GLU A 242 -3.01 -8.09 -12.28
N ILE A 243 -2.77 -6.78 -12.24
CA ILE A 243 -3.55 -5.85 -11.40
C ILE A 243 -5.04 -5.89 -11.77
N LEU A 244 -5.37 -5.88 -13.06
CA LEU A 244 -6.76 -5.98 -13.51
C LEU A 244 -7.38 -7.33 -13.09
N HIS A 245 -6.64 -8.43 -13.23
CA HIS A 245 -7.10 -9.75 -12.86
C HIS A 245 -7.34 -9.90 -11.36
N ASP A 246 -6.48 -9.33 -10.52
CA ASP A 246 -6.64 -9.34 -9.06
C ASP A 246 -7.88 -8.59 -8.60
N LEU A 247 -8.14 -7.42 -9.20
CA LEU A 247 -9.28 -6.57 -8.85
C LEU A 247 -10.59 -7.16 -9.38
N ALA A 248 -10.57 -7.71 -10.59
CA ALA A 248 -11.73 -8.20 -11.32
C ALA A 248 -11.44 -9.57 -11.96
N PRO A 249 -11.38 -10.65 -11.16
CA PRO A 249 -10.96 -11.97 -11.63
C PRO A 249 -11.92 -12.60 -12.64
N GLY A 250 -13.18 -12.13 -12.70
CA GLY A 250 -14.18 -12.55 -13.68
C GLY A 250 -14.19 -11.72 -14.97
N ALA A 251 -13.39 -10.64 -15.07
CA ALA A 251 -13.34 -9.82 -16.27
C ALA A 251 -12.59 -10.53 -17.42
N ASP A 252 -13.06 -10.30 -18.64
CA ASP A 252 -12.26 -10.60 -19.82
C ASP A 252 -11.13 -9.56 -19.91
N LEU A 253 -9.93 -10.01 -20.26
CA LEU A 253 -8.75 -9.16 -20.29
C LEU A 253 -8.26 -8.93 -21.72
N GLY A 254 -7.84 -7.69 -22.01
CA GLY A 254 -7.31 -7.32 -23.33
C GLY A 254 -6.02 -6.52 -23.26
N PHE A 255 -5.17 -6.63 -24.29
CA PHE A 255 -3.94 -5.86 -24.41
C PHE A 255 -3.69 -5.38 -25.83
N ALA A 256 -3.15 -4.17 -25.91
CA ALA A 256 -2.49 -3.66 -27.10
C ALA A 256 -1.30 -2.77 -26.69
N THR A 257 -0.24 -2.74 -27.48
CA THR A 257 0.87 -1.83 -27.22
C THR A 257 0.45 -0.36 -27.39
N GLY A 258 0.99 0.52 -26.55
CA GLY A 258 0.92 1.97 -26.71
C GLY A 258 1.98 2.51 -27.68
N GLN A 259 2.86 1.65 -28.19
CA GLN A 259 3.81 2.00 -29.24
C GLN A 259 3.07 2.30 -30.56
N GLY A 260 3.61 3.20 -31.40
CA GLY A 260 2.97 3.62 -32.66
C GLY A 260 2.29 5.00 -32.62
N GLY A 261 2.32 5.68 -31.47
CA GLY A 261 1.89 7.06 -31.31
C GLY A 261 0.38 7.24 -31.06
N PRO A 262 -0.07 8.48 -30.81
CA PRO A 262 -1.43 8.75 -30.31
C PRO A 262 -2.56 8.26 -31.21
N SER A 263 -2.36 8.25 -32.53
CA SER A 263 -3.36 7.76 -33.49
C SER A 263 -3.53 6.24 -33.41
N GLN A 264 -2.44 5.48 -33.27
CA GLN A 264 -2.51 4.03 -33.06
C GLN A 264 -3.10 3.71 -31.69
N MET A 265 -2.74 4.45 -30.64
CA MET A 265 -3.37 4.30 -29.32
C MET A 265 -4.88 4.54 -29.37
N ALA A 266 -5.33 5.58 -30.07
CA ALA A 266 -6.75 5.86 -30.23
C ALA A 266 -7.49 4.72 -30.97
N GLN A 267 -6.88 4.14 -32.00
CA GLN A 267 -7.45 2.98 -32.69
C GLN A 267 -7.49 1.74 -31.77
N ASN A 268 -6.42 1.48 -31.03
CA ASN A 268 -6.35 0.37 -30.09
C ASN A 268 -7.43 0.48 -29.00
N ILE A 269 -7.81 1.68 -28.56
CA ILE A 269 -8.95 1.88 -27.64
C ILE A 269 -10.27 1.39 -28.27
N LEU A 270 -10.49 1.66 -29.55
CA LEU A 270 -11.70 1.23 -30.26
C LEU A 270 -11.71 -0.28 -30.51
N ASP A 271 -10.55 -0.85 -30.84
CA ASP A 271 -10.42 -2.28 -31.17
C ASP A 271 -10.48 -3.18 -29.91
N LEU A 272 -10.28 -2.60 -28.72
CA LEU A 272 -10.39 -3.27 -27.42
C LEU A 272 -11.78 -3.14 -26.77
N ALA A 273 -12.69 -2.35 -27.35
CA ALA A 273 -14.04 -2.07 -26.80
C ALA A 273 -15.11 -3.03 -27.34
#